data_AF-A0A2V8SY75-F1
#
_entry.id   AF-A0A2V8SY75-F1
#
_cell.length_a   1.000
_cell.length_b   1.000
_cell.length_c   1.000
_cell.angle_alpha   90.00
_cell.angle_beta   90.00
_cell.angle_gamma   90.00
#
_symmetry.space_group_name_H-M   'P 1'
#
loop_
_entity.id
_entity.type
_entity.pdbx_description
1 polymer ?
#
loop_
_entity_poly.entity_id
_entity_poly.type
_entity_poly.pdbx_seq_one_letter_code
_entity_poly.pdbx_strand_id
1 'polypeptide(L)'
;MQHKRLLSKALNFFEKPFSVFIVAVCVLSFAPARLAFSQTSTANGAAASVESELTRLVDPFVGTDNDGNTFPGATVPFGMVQLSPDTTSTGWYKYQDSKIRGFSLTHFSGAGCPAYADVPFMPSVGPLKASPGSNWSDYAADFSHDGEQAAPGYYAVELNSGVRAELSVTARTGFGVFTFPSTQSANVLINAGGSATGDSDSSVQIWGDREVVGSATSGRFCDSNTSYTVYFVAQ
;
A
#
# COMPACT_ATOMS: atom_id res chain seq x y z
N MET A 1 -37.37 -8.89 33.40
CA MET A 1 -38.31 -7.84 32.96
C MET A 1 -37.58 -6.49 32.77
N GLN A 2 -36.53 -6.44 31.93
CA GLN A 2 -35.78 -5.21 31.60
C GLN A 2 -35.18 -5.27 30.16
N HIS A 3 -35.63 -6.21 29.32
CA HIS A 3 -35.05 -6.47 27.98
C HIS A 3 -35.87 -5.89 26.81
N LYS A 4 -36.79 -4.94 27.07
CA LYS A 4 -37.72 -4.41 26.06
C LYS A 4 -37.78 -2.88 25.97
N ARG A 5 -36.85 -2.14 26.57
CA ARG A 5 -36.90 -0.65 26.61
C ARG A 5 -35.82 0.11 25.84
N LEU A 6 -34.94 -0.55 25.09
CA LEU A 6 -33.91 0.14 24.27
C LEU A 6 -34.08 -0.03 22.76
N LEU A 7 -35.06 -0.83 22.31
CA LEU A 7 -35.37 -1.06 20.89
C LEU A 7 -36.38 -0.07 20.28
N SER A 8 -36.74 1.01 20.99
CA SER A 8 -37.82 1.95 20.59
C SER A 8 -37.33 3.35 20.17
N LYS A 9 -36.02 3.58 19.96
CA LYS A 9 -35.48 4.93 19.67
C LYS A 9 -34.56 5.08 18.46
N ALA A 10 -34.44 4.07 17.59
CA ALA A 10 -33.65 4.21 16.35
C ALA A 10 -34.40 3.87 15.05
N LEU A 11 -35.69 3.51 15.14
CA LEU A 11 -36.59 3.47 13.98
C LEU A 11 -37.38 4.78 13.95
N ASN A 12 -36.82 5.84 13.35
CA ASN A 12 -37.56 7.05 12.93
C ASN A 12 -36.64 7.98 12.11
N PHE A 13 -36.02 7.47 11.05
CA PHE A 13 -35.37 8.34 10.06
C PHE A 13 -35.50 7.82 8.62
N PHE A 14 -36.59 7.10 8.34
CA PHE A 14 -37.12 6.92 6.99
C PHE A 14 -38.42 7.73 6.90
N GLU A 15 -38.67 8.31 5.73
CA GLU A 15 -39.75 9.24 5.38
C GLU A 15 -39.39 10.74 5.46
N LYS A 16 -38.73 11.24 4.40
CA LYS A 16 -39.03 12.59 3.89
C LYS A 16 -39.38 12.49 2.40
N PRO A 17 -40.49 13.12 1.97
CA PRO A 17 -40.99 13.01 0.61
C PRO A 17 -40.11 13.78 -0.38
N PHE A 18 -39.81 13.13 -1.50
CA PHE A 18 -39.30 13.75 -2.72
C PHE A 18 -40.26 14.86 -3.16
N SER A 19 -39.82 16.11 -3.09
CA SER A 19 -40.51 17.24 -3.73
C SER A 19 -39.81 17.55 -5.04
N VAL A 20 -40.42 17.13 -6.15
CA VAL A 20 -40.04 17.52 -7.51
C VAL A 20 -40.65 18.90 -7.78
N PHE A 21 -39.81 19.93 -7.85
CA PHE A 21 -40.22 21.24 -8.36
C PHE A 21 -39.98 21.27 -9.88
N ILE A 22 -41.05 21.26 -10.67
CA ILE A 22 -41.00 21.61 -12.09
C ILE A 22 -41.00 23.14 -12.17
N VAL A 23 -39.85 23.73 -12.49
CA VAL A 23 -39.76 25.15 -12.87
C VAL A 23 -39.96 25.22 -14.39
N ALA A 24 -41.10 25.76 -14.81
CA ALA A 24 -41.33 26.13 -16.20
C ALA A 24 -40.50 27.39 -16.53
N VAL A 25 -39.43 27.24 -17.31
CA VAL A 25 -38.64 28.37 -17.80
C VAL A 25 -39.24 28.85 -19.13
N CYS A 26 -39.73 30.08 -19.13
CA CYS A 26 -40.19 30.79 -20.31
C CYS A 26 -38.97 31.16 -21.19
N VAL A 27 -38.96 30.68 -22.44
CA VAL A 27 -37.88 30.98 -23.40
C VAL A 27 -38.13 32.37 -24.00
N LEU A 28 -37.48 33.39 -23.45
CA LEU A 28 -37.29 34.68 -24.12
C LEU A 28 -35.95 34.62 -24.87
N SER A 29 -36.04 34.63 -26.20
CA SER A 29 -34.93 34.67 -27.12
C SER A 29 -34.14 35.97 -26.99
N PHE A 30 -33.07 35.94 -26.21
CA PHE A 30 -31.99 36.94 -26.26
C PHE A 30 -30.82 36.37 -27.05
N ALA A 31 -30.48 37.02 -28.16
CA ALA A 31 -29.31 36.70 -28.95
C ALA A 31 -28.04 36.97 -28.10
N PRO A 32 -27.15 35.99 -27.87
CA PRO A 32 -25.91 36.25 -27.17
C PRO A 32 -24.92 36.89 -28.15
N ALA A 33 -24.51 38.12 -27.86
CA ALA A 33 -23.29 38.68 -28.44
C ALA A 33 -22.12 37.75 -28.08
N ARG A 34 -21.50 37.14 -29.10
CA ARG A 34 -20.36 36.25 -28.93
C ARG A 34 -19.15 37.05 -28.49
N LEU A 35 -18.92 37.12 -27.17
CA LEU A 35 -17.60 37.40 -26.62
C LEU A 35 -16.71 36.21 -26.96
N ALA A 36 -15.83 36.37 -27.94
CA ALA A 36 -14.77 35.42 -28.23
C ALA A 36 -13.79 35.44 -27.05
N PHE A 37 -13.96 34.51 -26.11
CA PHE A 37 -12.94 34.22 -25.11
C PHE A 37 -11.81 33.48 -25.84
N SER A 38 -10.72 34.19 -26.10
CA SER A 38 -9.47 33.57 -26.58
C SER A 38 -9.00 32.62 -25.49
N GLN A 39 -9.19 31.31 -25.68
CA GLN A 39 -8.53 30.30 -24.87
C GLN A 39 -7.04 30.34 -25.21
N THR A 40 -6.26 31.11 -24.46
CA THR A 40 -4.83 30.86 -24.35
C THR A 40 -4.66 29.52 -23.65
N SER A 41 -4.52 28.44 -24.44
CA SER A 41 -4.02 27.16 -23.97
C SER A 41 -2.59 27.38 -23.46
N THR A 42 -2.45 27.57 -22.16
CA THR A 42 -1.14 27.53 -21.50
C THR A 42 -0.59 26.12 -21.67
N ALA A 43 0.59 26.03 -22.29
CA ALA A 43 1.33 24.81 -22.56
C ALA A 43 1.70 24.07 -21.27
N ASN A 44 0.77 23.29 -20.71
CA ASN A 44 1.02 22.42 -19.56
C ASN A 44 1.37 20.97 -19.98
N GLY A 45 1.44 20.69 -21.29
CA GLY A 45 1.73 19.36 -21.81
C GLY A 45 3.22 19.04 -21.96
N ALA A 46 4.07 20.04 -22.19
CA ALA A 46 5.50 19.84 -22.48
C ALA A 46 6.32 19.43 -21.24
N ALA A 47 5.98 19.96 -20.06
CA ALA A 47 6.64 19.58 -18.81
C ALA A 47 6.31 18.14 -18.39
N ALA A 48 5.02 17.76 -18.49
CA ALA A 48 4.57 16.40 -18.20
C ALA A 48 5.18 15.35 -19.15
N SER A 49 5.40 15.70 -20.43
CA SER A 49 6.04 14.79 -21.38
C SER A 49 7.53 14.58 -21.11
N VAL A 50 8.26 15.60 -20.64
CA VAL A 50 9.69 15.46 -20.33
C VAL A 50 9.91 14.67 -19.03
N GLU A 51 9.11 14.93 -18.00
CA GLU A 51 9.16 14.15 -16.75
C GLU A 51 8.88 12.66 -16.98
N SER A 52 7.89 12.35 -17.84
CA SER A 52 7.58 10.96 -18.22
C SER A 52 8.72 10.26 -18.99
N GLU A 53 9.58 10.99 -19.69
CA GLU A 53 10.73 10.40 -20.39
C GLU A 53 11.90 10.16 -19.43
N LEU A 54 12.09 11.02 -18.41
CA LEU A 54 13.16 10.85 -17.41
C LEU A 54 12.89 9.66 -16.48
N THR A 55 11.66 9.45 -16.05
CA THR A 55 11.33 8.31 -15.16
C THR A 55 11.57 6.96 -15.81
N ARG A 56 11.49 6.87 -17.14
CA ARG A 56 11.82 5.65 -17.92
C ARG A 56 13.31 5.31 -17.93
N LEU A 57 14.19 6.24 -17.55
CA LEU A 57 15.63 6.00 -17.45
C LEU A 57 16.02 5.35 -16.12
N VAL A 58 15.11 5.32 -15.15
CA VAL A 58 15.38 4.75 -13.82
C VAL A 58 15.05 3.28 -13.83
N ASP A 59 16.03 2.45 -13.46
CA ASP A 59 15.86 1.03 -13.19
C ASP A 59 16.00 0.79 -11.67
N PRO A 60 14.87 0.57 -10.94
CA PRO A 60 14.91 0.33 -9.51
C PRO A 60 15.59 -0.99 -9.09
N PHE A 61 15.85 -1.92 -10.02
CA PHE A 61 16.55 -3.16 -9.70
C PHE A 61 18.08 -2.97 -9.60
N VAL A 62 18.62 -1.87 -10.11
CA VAL A 62 20.05 -1.57 -9.99
C VAL A 62 20.44 -1.43 -8.51
N GLY A 63 21.40 -2.25 -8.07
CA GLY A 63 21.88 -2.28 -6.68
C GLY A 63 21.10 -3.21 -5.75
N THR A 64 20.10 -3.93 -6.27
CA THR A 64 19.32 -4.91 -5.48
C THR A 64 19.99 -6.28 -5.39
N ASP A 65 21.04 -6.52 -6.17
CA ASP A 65 21.89 -7.72 -6.07
C ASP A 65 23.19 -7.43 -5.29
N ASN A 66 23.87 -8.49 -4.84
CA ASN A 66 25.10 -8.44 -4.06
C ASN A 66 24.98 -7.53 -2.82
N ASP A 67 25.95 -6.65 -2.58
CA ASP A 67 26.03 -5.78 -1.39
C ASP A 67 25.49 -4.36 -1.63
N GLY A 68 24.75 -4.12 -2.72
CA GLY A 68 24.16 -2.81 -2.98
C GLY A 68 23.05 -2.45 -1.98
N ASN A 69 22.28 -3.45 -1.53
CA ASN A 69 21.23 -3.33 -0.51
C ASN A 69 20.21 -2.21 -0.81
N THR A 70 19.92 -1.94 -2.09
CA THR A 70 18.76 -1.11 -2.47
C THR A 70 17.50 -1.95 -2.50
N PHE A 71 16.34 -1.33 -2.74
CA PHE A 71 15.06 -2.00 -2.83
C PHE A 71 14.30 -1.54 -4.09
N PRO A 72 13.54 -2.43 -4.77
CA PRO A 72 12.86 -2.11 -6.02
C PRO A 72 11.46 -1.50 -5.82
N GLY A 73 10.96 -1.46 -4.58
CA GLY A 73 9.60 -1.04 -4.27
C GLY A 73 9.27 0.43 -4.54
N ALA A 74 7.98 0.73 -4.41
CA ALA A 74 7.44 2.04 -4.66
C ALA A 74 7.90 3.05 -3.59
N THR A 75 8.52 4.12 -4.04
CA THR A 75 8.85 5.29 -3.22
C THR A 75 8.73 6.58 -4.04
N VAL A 76 8.40 7.69 -3.38
CA VAL A 76 8.52 9.04 -3.95
C VAL A 76 9.79 9.70 -3.41
N PRO A 77 10.35 10.73 -4.08
CA PRO A 77 11.52 11.43 -3.57
C PRO A 77 11.33 11.87 -2.12
N PHE A 78 12.21 11.39 -1.22
CA PHE A 78 12.19 11.68 0.21
C PHE A 78 10.90 11.25 0.95
N GLY A 79 10.16 10.28 0.39
CA GLY A 79 8.98 9.70 1.03
C GLY A 79 9.33 8.92 2.29
N MET A 80 8.45 8.99 3.29
CA MET A 80 8.53 8.21 4.54
C MET A 80 8.16 6.75 4.32
N VAL A 81 7.23 6.48 3.42
CA VAL A 81 6.85 5.11 3.03
C VAL A 81 7.70 4.68 1.84
N GLN A 82 8.31 3.52 1.98
CA GLN A 82 9.00 2.81 0.91
C GLN A 82 8.36 1.42 0.82
N LEU A 83 7.26 1.31 0.07
CA LEU A 83 6.47 0.08 0.03
C LEU A 83 7.12 -0.91 -0.94
N SER A 84 7.83 -1.90 -0.41
CA SER A 84 8.70 -2.78 -1.20
C SER A 84 8.60 -4.25 -0.78
N PRO A 85 8.87 -5.20 -1.69
CA PRO A 85 9.06 -6.61 -1.33
C PRO A 85 10.27 -6.83 -0.42
N ASP A 86 10.11 -7.79 0.49
CA ASP A 86 11.16 -8.37 1.32
C ASP A 86 11.43 -9.81 0.89
N THR A 87 12.68 -10.17 0.57
CA THR A 87 13.06 -11.57 0.26
C THR A 87 13.83 -12.22 1.42
N THR A 88 14.56 -11.42 2.19
CA THR A 88 15.33 -11.88 3.36
C THR A 88 14.58 -11.61 4.67
N SER A 89 15.02 -12.24 5.76
CA SER A 89 14.52 -11.91 7.11
C SER A 89 15.09 -10.59 7.66
N THR A 90 15.99 -9.92 6.92
CA THR A 90 16.67 -8.69 7.35
C THR A 90 16.07 -7.44 6.71
N GLY A 91 14.88 -7.55 6.10
CA GLY A 91 14.21 -6.43 5.44
C GLY A 91 14.87 -6.02 4.13
N TRP A 92 15.60 -6.94 3.49
CA TRP A 92 16.25 -6.70 2.22
C TRP A 92 15.51 -7.46 1.12
N TYR A 93 15.58 -6.87 -0.06
CA TYR A 93 15.34 -7.57 -1.31
C TYR A 93 16.69 -7.97 -1.91
N LYS A 94 16.81 -9.21 -2.35
CA LYS A 94 17.96 -9.71 -3.11
C LYS A 94 17.47 -10.23 -4.46
N TYR A 95 18.02 -9.68 -5.54
CA TYR A 95 17.60 -10.04 -6.90
C TYR A 95 17.80 -11.53 -7.22
N GLN A 96 18.69 -12.27 -6.54
CA GLN A 96 18.84 -13.70 -6.79
C GLN A 96 17.85 -14.57 -6.01
N ASP A 97 17.08 -13.99 -5.08
CA ASP A 97 16.08 -14.72 -4.31
C ASP A 97 14.82 -14.96 -5.14
N SER A 98 14.17 -16.09 -4.92
CA SER A 98 12.94 -16.51 -5.62
C SER A 98 11.72 -16.57 -4.71
N LYS A 99 11.81 -16.04 -3.49
CA LYS A 99 10.72 -16.00 -2.52
C LYS A 99 10.55 -14.61 -1.93
N ILE A 100 9.32 -14.11 -1.95
CA ILE A 100 8.91 -12.90 -1.24
C ILE A 100 8.27 -13.32 0.08
N ARG A 101 8.74 -12.73 1.18
CA ARG A 101 8.25 -12.96 2.53
C ARG A 101 7.17 -11.95 2.93
N GLY A 102 7.09 -10.81 2.25
CA GLY A 102 6.10 -9.77 2.52
C GLY A 102 6.40 -8.50 1.74
N PHE A 103 5.51 -7.52 1.90
CA PHE A 103 5.65 -6.16 1.40
C PHE A 103 5.56 -5.21 2.58
N SER A 104 6.69 -4.71 3.06
CA SER A 104 6.75 -3.85 4.25
C SER A 104 6.75 -2.36 3.89
N LEU A 105 6.42 -1.52 4.88
CA LEU A 105 6.14 -0.10 4.66
C LEU A 105 7.39 0.79 4.62
N THR A 106 8.52 0.29 5.11
CA THR A 106 9.73 1.09 5.38
C THR A 106 11.00 0.32 5.02
N HIS A 107 11.95 0.97 4.36
CA HIS A 107 13.19 0.35 3.88
C HIS A 107 14.38 1.32 3.93
N PHE A 108 15.58 0.79 4.23
CA PHE A 108 16.82 1.57 4.29
C PHE A 108 17.67 1.26 3.07
N SER A 109 17.66 2.14 2.07
CA SER A 109 18.44 1.94 0.84
C SER A 109 19.94 2.07 1.10
N GLY A 110 20.71 1.02 0.77
CA GLY A 110 22.17 1.01 0.84
C GLY A 110 22.75 0.78 2.24
N ALA A 111 21.92 0.31 3.18
CA ALA A 111 22.39 0.00 4.53
C ALA A 111 23.23 -1.28 4.57
N GLY A 112 24.30 -1.30 5.36
CA GLY A 112 25.13 -2.49 5.60
C GLY A 112 24.61 -3.41 6.73
N CYS A 113 23.58 -2.98 7.46
CA CYS A 113 22.95 -3.73 8.54
C CYS A 113 21.44 -3.83 8.31
N PRO A 114 20.75 -4.82 8.90
CA PRO A 114 19.29 -4.87 8.91
C PRO A 114 18.70 -3.60 9.56
N ALA A 115 17.60 -3.11 8.98
CA ALA A 115 16.82 -2.00 9.49
C ALA A 115 15.42 -2.02 8.87
N TYR A 116 14.45 -1.43 9.57
CA TYR A 116 13.07 -1.26 9.08
C TYR A 116 12.40 -2.59 8.70
N ALA A 117 11.85 -2.69 7.49
CA ALA A 117 10.86 -3.68 7.08
C ALA A 117 9.67 -3.75 8.04
N ASP A 118 9.20 -2.58 8.47
CA ASP A 118 8.12 -2.48 9.45
C ASP A 118 6.79 -2.87 8.79
N VAL A 119 6.00 -3.64 9.53
CA VAL A 119 4.60 -3.99 9.19
C VAL A 119 4.45 -4.64 7.80
N PRO A 120 5.10 -5.80 7.51
CA PRO A 120 4.91 -6.49 6.25
C PRO A 120 3.47 -6.96 6.05
N PHE A 121 2.97 -6.71 4.83
CA PHE A 121 1.74 -7.23 4.29
C PHE A 121 2.05 -8.46 3.42
N MET A 122 1.26 -9.52 3.52
CA MET A 122 1.44 -10.70 2.66
C MET A 122 0.11 -11.26 2.17
N PRO A 123 -0.20 -11.18 0.86
CA PRO A 123 -1.36 -11.87 0.32
C PRO A 123 -1.10 -13.38 0.27
N SER A 124 -2.11 -14.18 0.60
CA SER A 124 -2.04 -15.64 0.50
C SER A 124 -3.34 -16.27 0.01
N VAL A 125 -3.21 -17.41 -0.65
CA VAL A 125 -4.33 -18.22 -1.16
C VAL A 125 -4.42 -19.51 -0.36
N GLY A 126 -5.64 -19.89 0.02
CA GLY A 126 -5.91 -21.11 0.78
C GLY A 126 -6.06 -20.88 2.28
N PRO A 127 -6.25 -21.97 3.05
CA PRO A 127 -6.47 -21.88 4.50
C PRO A 127 -5.19 -21.52 5.26
N LEU A 128 -5.34 -20.71 6.30
CA LEU A 128 -4.26 -20.38 7.23
C LEU A 128 -3.98 -21.60 8.15
N LYS A 129 -2.78 -22.18 8.05
CA LYS A 129 -2.42 -23.42 8.76
C LYS A 129 -1.83 -23.16 10.14
N ALA A 130 -1.07 -22.08 10.30
CA ALA A 130 -0.42 -21.66 11.54
C ALA A 130 -0.66 -20.17 11.78
N SER A 131 -0.58 -19.70 13.02
CA SER A 131 -0.62 -18.25 13.26
C SER A 131 0.57 -17.57 12.53
N PRO A 132 0.34 -16.53 11.71
CA PRO A 132 1.42 -15.77 11.07
C PRO A 132 2.41 -15.18 12.09
N GLY A 133 1.95 -14.88 13.32
CA GLY A 133 2.83 -14.44 14.40
C GLY A 133 3.73 -15.53 15.00
N SER A 134 3.44 -16.81 14.73
CA SER A 134 4.29 -17.93 15.17
C SER A 134 5.21 -18.43 14.06
N ASN A 135 4.78 -18.38 12.80
CA ASN A 135 5.60 -18.82 11.67
C ASN A 135 5.25 -18.04 10.39
N TRP A 136 5.79 -16.82 10.28
CA TRP A 136 5.57 -15.94 9.12
C TRP A 136 6.13 -16.53 7.82
N SER A 137 7.25 -17.26 7.89
CA SER A 137 7.92 -17.86 6.72
C SER A 137 7.07 -18.90 5.99
N ASP A 138 6.10 -19.53 6.64
CA ASP A 138 5.17 -20.47 5.98
C ASP A 138 4.30 -19.80 4.92
N TYR A 139 4.20 -18.46 4.96
CA TYR A 139 3.42 -17.65 4.04
C TYR A 139 4.24 -16.99 2.93
N ALA A 140 5.56 -17.19 2.91
CA ALA A 140 6.39 -16.69 1.82
C ALA A 140 5.95 -17.30 0.48
N ALA A 141 5.87 -16.49 -0.56
CA ALA A 141 5.42 -16.91 -1.88
C ALA A 141 6.59 -16.93 -2.86
N ASP A 142 6.65 -17.99 -3.67
CA ASP A 142 7.58 -18.06 -4.79
C ASP A 142 7.18 -17.02 -5.86
N PHE A 143 8.17 -16.44 -6.54
CA PHE A 143 7.98 -15.53 -7.67
C PHE A 143 9.11 -15.69 -8.69
N SER A 144 9.02 -14.97 -9.81
CA SER A 144 10.10 -14.86 -10.79
C SER A 144 10.17 -13.44 -11.36
N HIS A 145 11.35 -13.02 -11.82
CA HIS A 145 11.55 -11.69 -12.39
C HIS A 145 10.82 -11.46 -13.72
N ASP A 146 10.46 -12.53 -14.44
CA ASP A 146 9.67 -12.42 -15.69
C ASP A 146 8.29 -11.79 -15.42
N GLY A 147 7.74 -12.00 -14.22
CA GLY A 147 6.48 -11.43 -13.75
C GLY A 147 6.65 -10.22 -12.84
N GLU A 148 7.85 -9.63 -12.76
CA GLU A 148 8.19 -8.55 -11.84
C GLU A 148 8.54 -7.26 -12.60
N GLN A 149 8.03 -6.14 -12.11
CA GLN A 149 8.20 -4.83 -12.73
C GLN A 149 8.37 -3.76 -11.66
N ALA A 150 9.28 -2.82 -11.90
CA ALA A 150 9.51 -1.69 -11.01
C ALA A 150 9.74 -0.40 -11.82
N ALA A 151 9.24 0.71 -11.29
CA ALA A 151 9.45 2.05 -11.82
C ALA A 151 9.38 3.06 -10.66
N PRO A 152 9.85 4.32 -10.83
CA PRO A 152 9.68 5.33 -9.80
C PRO A 152 8.22 5.44 -9.31
N GLY A 153 8.00 5.19 -8.01
CA GLY A 153 6.67 5.23 -7.38
C GLY A 153 5.77 4.01 -7.64
N TYR A 154 6.25 2.95 -8.30
CA TYR A 154 5.46 1.76 -8.61
C TYR A 154 6.29 0.47 -8.55
N TYR A 155 5.68 -0.59 -8.02
CA TYR A 155 6.22 -1.95 -8.08
C TYR A 155 5.09 -2.94 -8.33
N ALA A 156 5.34 -3.98 -9.11
CA ALA A 156 4.40 -5.07 -9.31
C ALA A 156 5.10 -6.42 -9.43
N VAL A 157 4.44 -7.46 -8.95
CA VAL A 157 4.92 -8.84 -9.07
C VAL A 157 3.77 -9.83 -9.19
N GLU A 158 3.95 -10.84 -10.02
CA GLU A 158 3.11 -12.03 -10.05
C GLU A 158 3.73 -13.12 -9.15
N LEU A 159 2.99 -13.47 -8.09
CA LEU A 159 3.35 -14.58 -7.21
C LEU A 159 2.91 -15.90 -7.84
N ASN A 160 3.67 -16.98 -7.63
CA ASN A 160 3.34 -18.32 -8.15
C ASN A 160 2.01 -18.87 -7.60
N SER A 161 1.48 -18.28 -6.53
CA SER A 161 0.11 -18.54 -6.04
C SER A 161 -1.00 -18.04 -6.97
N GLY A 162 -0.64 -17.30 -8.03
CA GLY A 162 -1.54 -16.64 -8.98
C GLY A 162 -1.99 -15.24 -8.53
N VAL A 163 -1.49 -14.74 -7.40
CA VAL A 163 -1.79 -13.38 -6.94
C VAL A 163 -0.89 -12.38 -7.64
N ARG A 164 -1.48 -11.33 -8.21
CA ARG A 164 -0.75 -10.16 -8.70
C ARG A 164 -0.78 -9.06 -7.63
N ALA A 165 0.38 -8.65 -7.17
CA ALA A 165 0.55 -7.55 -6.22
C ALA A 165 1.04 -6.30 -6.97
N GLU A 166 0.37 -5.17 -6.76
CA GLU A 166 0.75 -3.87 -7.33
C GLU A 166 0.79 -2.82 -6.22
N LEU A 167 1.90 -2.10 -6.13
CA LEU A 167 2.24 -1.20 -5.03
C LEU A 167 2.51 0.19 -5.58
N SER A 168 1.97 1.21 -4.93
CA SER A 168 2.32 2.61 -5.18
C SER A 168 2.26 3.41 -3.88
N VAL A 169 2.81 4.62 -3.85
CA VAL A 169 2.88 5.42 -2.63
C VAL A 169 2.69 6.92 -2.87
N THR A 170 2.28 7.62 -1.83
CA THR A 170 2.58 9.04 -1.61
C THR A 170 3.69 9.17 -0.57
N ALA A 171 3.99 10.39 -0.12
CA ALA A 171 5.02 10.60 0.91
C ALA A 171 4.77 9.84 2.22
N ARG A 172 3.53 9.51 2.58
CA ARG A 172 3.19 8.86 3.87
C ARG A 172 2.11 7.78 3.80
N THR A 173 1.69 7.39 2.60
CA THR A 173 0.62 6.40 2.40
C THR A 173 1.04 5.46 1.30
N GLY A 174 0.93 4.15 1.55
CA GLY A 174 1.06 3.12 0.54
C GLY A 174 -0.31 2.64 0.05
N PHE A 175 -0.38 2.26 -1.21
CA PHE A 175 -1.52 1.62 -1.84
C PHE A 175 -1.07 0.24 -2.33
N GLY A 176 -1.74 -0.81 -1.87
CA GLY A 176 -1.51 -2.18 -2.32
C GLY A 176 -2.78 -2.73 -2.98
N VAL A 177 -2.67 -3.14 -4.25
CA VAL A 177 -3.73 -3.84 -4.98
C VAL A 177 -3.30 -5.29 -5.13
N PHE A 178 -4.03 -6.20 -4.48
CA PHE A 178 -3.80 -7.64 -4.57
C PHE A 178 -4.92 -8.28 -5.38
N THR A 179 -4.63 -8.66 -6.62
CA THR A 179 -5.57 -9.36 -7.51
C THR A 179 -5.40 -10.85 -7.30
N PHE A 180 -6.39 -11.48 -6.67
CA PHE A 180 -6.38 -12.91 -6.39
C PHE A 180 -6.93 -13.73 -7.57
N PRO A 181 -6.44 -14.97 -7.77
CA PRO A 181 -7.10 -15.91 -8.67
C PRO A 181 -8.47 -16.32 -8.09
N SER A 182 -9.31 -16.97 -8.89
CA SER A 182 -10.56 -17.54 -8.39
C SER A 182 -10.27 -18.57 -7.28
N THR A 183 -10.66 -18.25 -6.04
CA THR A 183 -10.40 -19.06 -4.85
C THR A 183 -11.55 -18.98 -3.85
N GLN A 184 -11.64 -19.99 -2.97
CA GLN A 184 -12.54 -19.98 -1.82
C GLN A 184 -11.92 -19.31 -0.58
N SER A 185 -10.61 -19.03 -0.61
CA SER A 185 -9.90 -18.42 0.50
C SER A 185 -8.80 -17.50 -0.03
N ALA A 186 -9.03 -16.20 0.14
CA ALA A 186 -8.08 -15.13 -0.14
C ALA A 186 -7.83 -14.39 1.18
N ASN A 187 -6.57 -14.21 1.54
CA ASN A 187 -6.19 -13.54 2.78
C ASN A 187 -5.14 -12.47 2.49
N VAL A 188 -5.16 -11.41 3.28
CA VAL A 188 -4.05 -10.46 3.40
C VAL A 188 -3.60 -10.48 4.84
N LEU A 189 -2.36 -10.91 5.07
CA LEU A 189 -1.76 -10.97 6.40
C LEU A 189 -1.05 -9.66 6.70
N ILE A 190 -1.09 -9.21 7.95
CA ILE A 190 -0.41 -8.00 8.43
C ILE A 190 0.40 -8.41 9.66
N ASN A 191 1.70 -8.14 9.68
CA ASN A 191 2.57 -8.50 10.80
C ASN A 191 3.25 -7.26 11.39
N ALA A 192 2.61 -6.63 12.39
CA ALA A 192 3.20 -5.50 13.10
C ALA A 192 4.43 -5.85 13.96
N GLY A 193 4.73 -7.14 14.16
CA GLY A 193 5.92 -7.63 14.87
C GLY A 193 6.96 -8.23 13.91
N GLY A 194 6.94 -7.81 12.64
CA GLY A 194 7.73 -8.39 11.55
C GLY A 194 9.01 -7.63 11.21
N SER A 195 9.38 -6.60 11.97
CA SER A 195 10.48 -5.70 11.61
C SER A 195 11.83 -6.42 11.58
N ALA A 196 12.73 -6.01 10.69
CA ALA A 196 14.00 -6.68 10.38
C ALA A 196 14.92 -6.89 11.59
N THR A 197 14.89 -5.96 12.56
CA THR A 197 15.69 -5.99 13.80
C THR A 197 14.86 -6.37 15.03
N GLY A 198 13.66 -6.90 14.80
CA GLY A 198 12.67 -7.25 15.81
C GLY A 198 11.98 -6.04 16.44
N ASP A 199 10.87 -6.32 17.11
CA ASP A 199 10.02 -5.33 17.75
C ASP A 199 10.05 -5.50 19.27
N SER A 200 10.22 -4.40 20.01
CA SER A 200 10.05 -4.41 21.47
C SER A 200 8.58 -4.30 21.91
N ASP A 201 7.73 -3.78 21.03
CA ASP A 201 6.29 -3.69 21.24
C ASP A 201 5.59 -3.64 19.88
N SER A 202 4.43 -4.28 19.77
CA SER A 202 3.61 -4.22 18.56
C SER A 202 2.13 -4.43 18.89
N SER A 203 1.26 -3.82 18.09
CA SER A 203 -0.18 -3.96 18.25
C SER A 203 -0.89 -3.99 16.90
N VAL A 204 -1.96 -4.78 16.83
CA VAL A 204 -2.90 -4.83 15.71
C VAL A 204 -4.31 -4.90 16.27
N GLN A 205 -5.19 -4.01 15.80
CA GLN A 205 -6.60 -3.99 16.16
C GLN A 205 -7.44 -3.83 14.90
N ILE A 206 -8.46 -4.66 14.75
CA ILE A 206 -9.44 -4.53 13.68
C ILE A 206 -10.57 -3.63 14.20
N TRP A 207 -10.80 -2.50 13.54
CA TRP A 207 -11.82 -1.52 13.87
C TRP A 207 -12.95 -1.58 12.84
N GLY A 208 -14.10 -2.12 13.25
CA GLY A 208 -15.23 -2.33 12.33
C GLY A 208 -14.90 -3.38 11.25
N ASP A 209 -15.41 -3.15 10.04
CA ASP A 209 -15.38 -4.17 8.97
C ASP A 209 -14.24 -3.98 7.95
N ARG A 210 -13.58 -2.82 7.95
CA ARG A 210 -12.66 -2.37 6.87
C ARG A 210 -11.51 -1.50 7.36
N GLU A 211 -11.13 -1.62 8.63
CA GLU A 211 -10.01 -0.83 9.15
C GLU A 211 -9.18 -1.68 10.09
N VAL A 212 -7.86 -1.60 9.92
CA VAL A 212 -6.88 -2.18 10.83
C VAL A 212 -5.97 -1.05 11.29
N VAL A 213 -5.88 -0.87 12.61
CA VAL A 213 -4.98 0.10 13.23
C VAL A 213 -3.92 -0.63 14.03
N GLY A 214 -2.73 -0.06 14.12
CA GLY A 214 -1.66 -0.69 14.88
C GLY A 214 -0.41 0.15 15.03
N SER A 215 0.58 -0.48 15.65
CA SER A 215 1.89 0.11 15.90
C SER A 215 2.98 -0.96 15.92
N ALA A 216 4.20 -0.55 15.57
CA ALA A 216 5.41 -1.36 15.68
C ALA A 216 6.53 -0.50 16.28
N THR A 217 7.17 -0.95 17.36
CA THR A 217 8.32 -0.26 17.96
C THR A 217 9.58 -1.08 17.71
N SER A 218 10.38 -0.60 16.76
CA SER A 218 11.65 -1.21 16.35
C SER A 218 12.82 -0.24 16.55
N GLY A 219 13.97 -0.52 15.94
CA GLY A 219 15.20 0.23 16.15
C GLY A 219 16.45 -0.59 15.89
N ARG A 220 17.47 -0.40 16.73
CA ARG A 220 18.69 -1.25 16.77
C ARG A 220 19.46 -1.31 15.46
N PHE A 221 19.44 -0.23 14.68
CA PHE A 221 20.26 -0.16 13.47
C PHE A 221 21.73 -0.34 13.84
N CYS A 222 22.37 -1.36 13.26
CA CYS A 222 23.74 -1.80 13.59
C CYS A 222 23.99 -1.89 15.11
N ASP A 223 23.11 -2.59 15.84
CA ASP A 223 23.20 -2.82 17.29
C ASP A 223 23.23 -1.55 18.16
N SER A 224 22.82 -0.41 17.60
CA SER A 224 22.67 0.83 18.37
C SER A 224 21.50 0.76 19.36
N ASN A 225 21.47 1.65 20.35
CA ASN A 225 20.33 1.78 21.27
C ASN A 225 19.19 2.65 20.70
N THR A 226 19.14 2.82 19.38
CA THR A 226 18.08 3.61 18.73
C THR A 226 16.75 2.87 18.80
N SER A 227 15.67 3.64 18.95
CA SER A 227 14.31 3.13 18.97
C SER A 227 13.38 4.14 18.30
N TYR A 228 12.40 3.63 17.58
CA TYR A 228 11.33 4.40 16.96
C TYR A 228 10.04 3.60 16.98
N THR A 229 8.91 4.29 16.87
CA THR A 229 7.59 3.67 16.73
C THR A 229 6.94 4.13 15.45
N VAL A 230 6.51 3.18 14.62
CA VAL A 230 5.63 3.41 13.48
C VAL A 230 4.19 3.15 13.92
N TYR A 231 3.28 4.04 13.53
CA TYR A 231 1.84 3.87 13.68
C TYR A 231 1.22 3.74 12.29
N PHE A 232 0.26 2.85 12.13
CA PHE A 232 -0.39 2.63 10.84
C PHE A 232 -1.91 2.48 10.97
N VAL A 233 -2.58 2.78 9.85
CA VAL A 233 -3.98 2.48 9.58
C VAL A 233 -4.04 1.91 8.17
N ALA A 234 -4.73 0.77 8.00
CA ALA A 234 -4.95 0.12 6.71
C ALA A 234 -6.47 -0.08 6.48
N GLN A 235 -6.95 0.19 5.27
CA GLN A 235 -8.36 0.16 4.89
C GLN A 235 -8.59 -0.61 3.58
#